data_AF-W9UYD4-F1
#
_entry.id   AF-W9UYD4-F1
#
_cell.length_a   1.000
_cell.length_b   1.000
_cell.length_c   1.000
_cell.angle_alpha   90.00
_cell.angle_beta   90.00
_cell.angle_gamma   90.00
#
_symmetry.space_group_name_H-M   'P 1'
#
loop_
_entity.id
_entity.type
_entity.pdbx_description
1 polymer ?
#
loop_
_entity_poly.entity_id
_entity_poly.type
_entity_poly.pdbx_seq_one_letter_code
_entity_poly.pdbx_strand_id
1 'polypeptide(L)'
;MKYLKPTWQTLKNLLKRRADNPKENFMLLLIGFGVFMLGLLIIGYAQYFIWHDLAAELVALAGLILLIGGMILAAIGYISLSVLRILRFLDSDDDNTNTPS
;
A
#
# COMPACT_ATOMS: atom_id res chain seq x y z
N MET A 1 -48.72 -12.08 0.70
CA MET A 1 -47.45 -12.79 0.44
C MET A 1 -46.32 -11.79 0.38
N LYS A 2 -45.30 -12.01 1.22
CA LYS A 2 -43.88 -11.68 1.03
C LYS A 2 -43.48 -10.18 0.98
N TYR A 3 -43.13 -9.69 2.17
CA TYR A 3 -42.24 -8.53 2.36
C TYR A 3 -40.90 -8.78 1.65
N LEU A 4 -40.61 -8.02 0.58
CA LEU A 4 -39.27 -7.93 -0.01
C LEU A 4 -38.43 -6.94 0.81
N LYS A 5 -37.77 -7.43 1.86
CA LYS A 5 -36.59 -6.76 2.43
C LYS A 5 -35.37 -7.69 2.33
N PRO A 6 -34.62 -7.65 1.21
CA PRO A 6 -33.25 -8.15 1.24
C PRO A 6 -32.29 -7.23 0.46
N THR A 7 -32.03 -6.02 0.95
CA THR A 7 -31.02 -5.13 0.35
C THR A 7 -30.00 -4.60 1.33
N TRP A 8 -30.38 -4.39 2.60
CA TRP A 8 -29.46 -3.86 3.63
C TRP A 8 -28.36 -4.84 4.04
N GLN A 9 -28.65 -6.15 4.04
CA GLN A 9 -27.66 -7.21 4.34
C GLN A 9 -26.65 -7.38 3.19
N THR A 10 -27.12 -7.27 1.94
CA THR A 10 -26.32 -7.38 0.72
C THR A 10 -25.42 -6.18 0.54
N LEU A 11 -25.94 -4.97 0.82
CA LEU A 11 -25.16 -3.74 0.88
C LEU A 11 -24.15 -3.77 2.02
N LYS A 12 -24.52 -4.22 3.23
CA LYS A 12 -23.58 -4.43 4.34
C LYS A 12 -22.48 -5.41 3.97
N ASN A 13 -22.78 -6.54 3.33
CA ASN A 13 -21.76 -7.50 2.90
C ASN A 13 -20.89 -6.98 1.75
N LEU A 14 -21.43 -6.15 0.85
CA LEU A 14 -20.63 -5.46 -0.18
C LEU A 14 -19.74 -4.37 0.40
N LEU A 15 -20.23 -3.60 1.38
CA LEU A 15 -19.43 -2.62 2.12
C LEU A 15 -18.37 -3.30 2.98
N LYS A 16 -18.70 -4.42 3.64
CA LYS A 16 -17.76 -5.22 4.42
C LYS A 16 -16.69 -5.87 3.54
N ARG A 17 -17.05 -6.28 2.32
CA ARG A 17 -16.12 -6.80 1.29
C ARG A 17 -15.27 -5.71 0.63
N ARG A 18 -15.75 -4.45 0.58
CA ARG A 18 -14.96 -3.26 0.17
C ARG A 18 -14.05 -2.77 1.31
N ALA A 19 -14.50 -2.86 2.55
CA ALA A 19 -13.71 -2.61 3.76
C ALA A 19 -12.63 -3.67 4.00
N ASP A 20 -12.67 -4.80 3.27
CA ASP A 20 -11.69 -5.88 3.33
C ASP A 20 -10.52 -5.75 2.33
N ASN A 21 -10.50 -4.67 1.53
CA ASN A 21 -9.37 -4.39 0.62
C ASN A 21 -8.34 -3.33 1.09
N PRO A 22 -8.13 -3.00 2.39
CA PRO A 22 -6.90 -2.36 2.84
C PRO A 22 -5.68 -3.21 2.50
N LYS A 23 -5.87 -4.54 2.45
CA LYS A 23 -4.81 -5.52 2.17
C LYS A 23 -4.21 -5.36 0.77
N GLU A 24 -5.01 -5.04 -0.23
CA GLU A 24 -4.54 -4.89 -1.62
C GLU A 24 -3.64 -3.66 -1.78
N ASN A 25 -4.03 -2.56 -1.16
CA ASN A 25 -3.24 -1.33 -1.15
C ASN A 25 -2.00 -1.42 -0.27
N PHE A 26 -2.09 -2.14 0.86
CA PHE A 26 -0.93 -2.50 1.66
C PHE A 26 0.04 -3.39 0.88
N MET A 27 -0.49 -4.30 0.05
CA MET A 27 0.33 -5.17 -0.80
C MET A 27 1.05 -4.36 -1.89
N LEU A 28 0.41 -3.34 -2.49
CA LEU A 28 1.09 -2.41 -3.40
C LEU A 28 2.19 -1.60 -2.71
N LEU A 29 1.96 -1.12 -1.48
CA LEU A 29 3.02 -0.50 -0.67
C LEU A 29 4.18 -1.47 -0.46
N LEU A 30 3.88 -2.71 -0.05
CA LEU A 30 4.89 -3.72 0.28
C LEU A 30 5.71 -4.12 -0.94
N ILE A 31 5.04 -4.30 -2.09
CA ILE A 31 5.69 -4.59 -3.37
C ILE A 31 6.57 -3.40 -3.78
N GLY A 32 6.05 -2.17 -3.72
CA GLY A 32 6.82 -0.96 -4.01
C GLY A 32 8.05 -0.81 -3.12
N PHE A 33 7.88 -1.06 -1.82
CA PHE A 33 8.98 -1.07 -0.86
C PHE A 33 10.01 -2.16 -1.15
N GLY A 34 9.58 -3.37 -1.54
CA GLY A 34 10.46 -4.45 -1.97
C GLY A 34 11.28 -4.08 -3.21
N VAL A 35 10.64 -3.49 -4.21
CA VAL A 35 11.31 -2.99 -5.43
C VAL A 35 12.28 -1.86 -5.11
N PHE A 36 11.90 -0.93 -4.23
CA PHE A 36 12.76 0.15 -3.76
C PHE A 36 14.02 -0.38 -3.05
N MET A 37 13.84 -1.33 -2.12
CA MET A 37 14.95 -1.99 -1.43
C MET A 37 15.86 -2.74 -2.39
N LEU A 38 15.31 -3.46 -3.36
CA LEU A 38 16.09 -4.11 -4.42
C LEU A 38 16.91 -3.09 -5.23
N GLY A 39 16.31 -1.96 -5.62
CA GLY A 39 17.02 -0.88 -6.29
C GLY A 39 18.19 -0.35 -5.46
N LEU A 40 17.99 -0.12 -4.16
CA LEU A 40 19.04 0.28 -3.21
C LEU A 40 20.18 -0.75 -3.13
N LEU A 41 19.85 -2.04 -3.03
CA LEU A 41 20.83 -3.11 -2.97
C LEU A 41 21.64 -3.20 -4.27
N ILE A 42 21.01 -3.03 -5.43
CA ILE A 42 21.68 -3.03 -6.73
C ILE A 42 22.66 -1.86 -6.84
N ILE A 43 22.26 -0.65 -6.42
CA ILE A 43 23.15 0.52 -6.42
C ILE A 43 24.33 0.30 -5.47
N GLY A 44 24.07 -0.20 -4.26
CA GLY A 44 25.12 -0.51 -3.30
C GLY A 44 26.07 -1.58 -3.83
N TYR A 45 25.55 -2.65 -4.42
CA TYR A 45 26.34 -3.69 -5.05
C TYR A 45 27.20 -3.13 -6.18
N ALA A 46 26.65 -2.27 -7.03
CA ALA A 46 27.40 -1.64 -8.11
C ALA A 46 28.57 -0.80 -7.60
N GLN A 47 28.40 -0.05 -6.50
CA GLN A 47 29.46 0.79 -5.94
C GLN A 47 30.52 0.03 -5.15
N TYR A 48 30.13 -1.01 -4.40
CA TYR A 48 31.05 -1.70 -3.48
C TYR A 48 31.70 -2.96 -4.07
N PHE A 49 31.04 -3.64 -5.00
CA PHE A 49 31.52 -4.92 -5.55
C PHE A 49 32.12 -4.80 -6.95
N ILE A 50 31.71 -3.82 -7.74
CA ILE A 50 32.23 -3.62 -9.10
C ILE A 50 33.36 -2.59 -9.03
N TRP A 51 34.50 -2.91 -9.65
CA TRP A 51 35.57 -1.95 -9.84
C TRP A 51 35.06 -0.75 -10.65
N HIS A 52 35.61 0.43 -10.40
CA HIS A 52 35.14 1.72 -10.92
C HIS A 52 35.28 1.80 -12.45
N ASP A 53 34.37 1.12 -13.14
CA ASP A 53 34.33 0.93 -14.59
C ASP A 53 32.91 1.24 -15.09
N LEU A 54 32.76 1.44 -16.40
CA LEU A 54 31.51 1.84 -17.04
C LEU A 54 30.34 0.89 -16.71
N ALA A 55 30.64 -0.40 -16.50
CA ALA A 55 29.66 -1.39 -16.07
C ALA A 55 29.03 -1.07 -14.70
N ALA A 56 29.81 -0.55 -13.75
CA ALA A 56 29.29 -0.16 -12.43
C ALA A 56 28.27 0.98 -12.55
N GLU A 57 28.54 1.97 -13.41
CA GLU A 57 27.63 3.09 -13.65
C GLU A 57 26.32 2.62 -14.29
N LEU A 58 26.38 1.72 -15.29
CA LEU A 58 25.20 1.14 -15.95
C LEU A 58 24.34 0.33 -14.97
N VAL A 59 24.96 -0.47 -14.11
CA VAL A 59 24.25 -1.25 -13.09
C VAL A 59 23.65 -0.33 -12.02
N ALA A 60 24.37 0.70 -11.58
CA ALA A 60 23.85 1.69 -10.66
C ALA A 60 22.66 2.46 -11.26
N LEU A 61 22.71 2.80 -12.55
CA LEU A 61 21.62 3.46 -13.26
C LEU A 61 20.39 2.56 -13.37
N ALA A 62 20.57 1.26 -13.65
CA ALA A 62 19.48 0.29 -13.62
C ALA A 62 18.85 0.19 -12.22
N GLY A 63 19.69 0.14 -11.17
CA GLY A 63 19.25 0.17 -9.78
C GLY A 63 18.50 1.46 -9.42
N LEU A 64 18.92 2.61 -9.96
CA LEU A 64 18.28 3.90 -9.76
C LEU A 64 16.87 3.95 -10.37
N ILE A 65 16.68 3.41 -11.57
CA ILE A 65 15.36 3.32 -12.20
C ILE A 65 14.42 2.47 -11.34
N LEU A 66 14.91 1.33 -10.84
CA LEU A 66 14.13 0.47 -9.94
C LEU A 66 13.81 1.17 -8.61
N LEU A 67 14.78 1.89 -8.04
CA LEU A 67 14.61 2.64 -6.80
C LEU A 67 13.52 3.70 -6.95
N ILE A 68 13.55 4.51 -8.02
CA ILE A 68 12.55 5.54 -8.29
C ILE A 68 11.17 4.90 -8.56
N GLY A 69 11.12 3.83 -9.36
CA GLY A 69 9.88 3.11 -9.63
C GLY A 69 9.25 2.54 -8.37
N GLY A 70 10.04 1.87 -7.53
CA GLY A 70 9.61 1.33 -6.24
C GLY A 70 9.15 2.43 -5.27
N MET A 71 9.83 3.58 -5.25
CA MET A 71 9.44 4.74 -4.44
C MET A 71 8.06 5.28 -4.84
N ILE A 72 7.79 5.43 -6.14
CA ILE A 72 6.48 5.89 -6.63
C ILE A 72 5.38 4.88 -6.25
N LEU A 73 5.65 3.59 -6.45
CA LEU A 73 4.70 2.53 -6.12
C LEU A 73 4.42 2.47 -4.60
N ALA A 74 5.46 2.63 -3.79
CA ALA A 74 5.36 2.74 -2.34
C ALA A 74 4.60 4.00 -1.91
N ALA A 75 4.85 5.14 -2.53
CA ALA A 75 4.13 6.39 -2.25
C ALA A 75 2.63 6.25 -2.53
N ILE A 76 2.25 5.61 -3.65
CA ILE A 76 0.85 5.32 -3.98
C ILE A 76 0.22 4.41 -2.91
N GLY A 77 0.92 3.34 -2.51
CA GLY A 77 0.46 2.46 -1.44
C GLY A 77 0.33 3.16 -0.08
N TYR A 78 1.24 4.08 0.24
CA TYR A 78 1.23 4.87 1.47
C TYR A 78 0.05 5.85 1.53
N ILE A 79 -0.27 6.52 0.42
CA ILE A 79 -1.45 7.40 0.33
C ILE A 79 -2.70 6.59 0.66
N SER A 80 -2.81 5.37 0.14
CA SER A 80 -3.97 4.53 0.38
C SER A 80 -4.10 4.10 1.85
N LEU A 81 -2.99 3.75 2.52
CA LEU A 81 -2.97 3.48 3.96
C LEU A 81 -3.31 4.71 4.81
N SER A 82 -2.86 5.89 4.39
CA SER A 82 -3.18 7.14 5.10
C SER A 82 -4.68 7.42 5.05
N VAL A 83 -5.34 7.19 3.90
CA VAL A 83 -6.80 7.33 3.76
C VAL A 83 -7.54 6.32 4.64
N LEU A 84 -7.11 5.06 4.67
CA LEU A 84 -7.68 4.03 5.53
C LEU A 84 -7.55 4.35 7.03
N ARG A 85 -6.43 4.97 7.44
CA ARG A 85 -6.24 5.42 8.83
C ARG A 85 -7.23 6.52 9.20
N ILE A 86 -7.43 7.52 8.32
CA ILE A 86 -8.43 8.58 8.52
C ILE A 86 -9.83 7.97 8.62
N LEU A 87 -10.20 7.05 7.72
CA LEU A 87 -11.52 6.43 7.72
C LEU A 87 -11.77 5.60 8.99
N ARG A 88 -10.77 4.84 9.45
CA ARG A 88 -10.87 4.07 10.70
C ARG A 88 -10.99 4.97 11.93
N PHE A 89 -10.29 6.10 11.93
CA PHE A 89 -10.39 7.08 13.02
C PHE A 89 -11.80 7.68 13.08
N LEU A 90 -12.37 8.04 11.92
CA LEU A 90 -13.73 8.58 11.82
C LEU A 90 -14.80 7.55 12.24
N ASP A 91 -14.65 6.27 11.87
CA ASP A 91 -15.58 5.18 12.25
C ASP A 91 -15.50 4.85 13.75
N SER A 92 -14.34 5.02 14.38
CA SER A 92 -14.15 4.73 15.81
C SER A 92 -14.78 5.81 16.73
N ASP A 93 -15.02 7.02 16.22
CA ASP A 93 -15.63 8.10 16.98
C ASP A 93 -17.17 7.98 17.04
N ASP A 94 -17.80 7.28 16.09
CA ASP A 94 -19.26 7.11 16.03
C ASP A 94 -19.77 6.04 17.04
N ASP A 95 -18.91 5.13 17.51
CA ASP A 95 -19.29 4.03 18.42
C ASP A 95 -19.29 4.43 19.91
N ASN A 96 -18.81 5.64 20.25
CA ASN A 96 -18.69 6.13 21.64
C ASN A 96 -19.89 6.96 22.13
N THR A 97 -21.01 6.97 21.40
CA THR A 97 -22.20 7.77 21.75
C THR A 97 -23.43 6.94 22.17
N ASN A 98 -23.32 5.61 22.23
CA ASN A 98 -24.45 4.72 22.56
C ASN A 98 -24.32 3.93 23.88
N THR A 99 -23.63 4.48 24.89
CA THR A 99 -23.81 4.02 26.28
C THR A 99 -24.71 5.01 27.03
N PRO A 100 -26.04 4.77 27.08
CA PRO A 100 -26.86 5.36 28.12
C PRO A 100 -26.61 4.62 29.45
N SER A 101 -26.17 5.40 30.43
CA SER A 101 -26.18 5.16 31.90
C SER A 101 -25.20 4.14 32.47
#